data_AF-A0A4P6F462-F1
#
_entry.id   AF-A0A4P6F462-F1
#
_cell.length_a   1.000
_cell.length_b   1.000
_cell.length_c   1.000
_cell.angle_alpha   90.00
_cell.angle_beta   90.00
_cell.angle_gamma   90.00
#
_symmetry.space_group_name_H-M   'P 1'
#
loop_
_entity.id
_entity.type
_entity.pdbx_description
1 polymer ?
#
loop_
_entity_poly.entity_id
_entity_poly.type
_entity_poly.pdbx_seq_one_letter_code
_entity_poly.pdbx_strand_id
1 'polypeptide(L)'
;MGTRLWLEQTVKARFPHFRYVRVRTSGKHQGTIYAWDNDLRLLETDAAALRRYASGGLSSYIRFGVKPYEDVPKECGPEPAVPDDLRQAALQGELNQERIFALLGSLHPGIGVAFDRYDPATGLVHIHVYGHSVITDQDKQKLERYTEELIPVGSTARLVYYE
;
A
#
# COMPACT_ATOMS: atom_id res chain seq x y z
N MET A 1 3.35 11.71 -1.32
CA MET A 1 3.62 10.35 -0.83
C MET A 1 2.85 9.39 -1.72
N GLY A 2 3.48 8.34 -2.25
CA GLY A 2 2.81 7.39 -3.16
C GLY A 2 2.19 6.19 -2.43
N THR A 3 1.16 5.59 -3.03
CA THR A 3 0.61 4.30 -2.60
C THR A 3 1.64 3.19 -2.75
N ARG A 4 1.33 2.03 -2.19
CA ARG A 4 2.09 0.80 -2.40
C ARG A 4 2.27 0.47 -3.89
N LEU A 5 1.15 0.40 -4.62
CA LEU A 5 1.13 0.01 -6.03
C LEU A 5 1.89 1.00 -6.93
N TRP A 6 1.78 2.30 -6.65
CA TRP A 6 2.55 3.32 -7.38
C TRP A 6 4.06 3.16 -7.14
N LEU A 7 4.47 2.89 -5.90
CA LEU A 7 5.88 2.67 -5.56
C LEU A 7 6.42 1.41 -6.23
N GLU A 8 5.66 0.31 -6.23
CA GLU A 8 6.01 -0.92 -6.93
C GLU A 8 6.18 -0.68 -8.44
N GLN A 9 5.25 0.03 -9.06
CA GLN A 9 5.34 0.39 -10.49
C GLN A 9 6.57 1.25 -10.77
N THR A 10 6.84 2.24 -9.91
CA THR A 10 7.98 3.16 -10.05
C THR A 10 9.32 2.42 -9.94
N VAL A 11 9.43 1.47 -9.00
CA VAL A 11 10.60 0.59 -8.88
C VAL A 11 10.76 -0.27 -10.15
N LYS A 12 9.69 -0.89 -10.64
CA LYS A 12 9.73 -1.70 -11.88
C LYS A 12 10.11 -0.88 -13.11
N ALA A 13 9.64 0.36 -13.21
CA ALA A 13 10.00 1.26 -14.30
C ALA A 13 11.49 1.63 -14.26
N ARG A 14 12.06 1.79 -13.06
CA ARG A 14 13.48 2.13 -12.88
C ARG A 14 14.41 0.92 -13.06
N PHE A 15 13.97 -0.25 -12.62
CA PHE A 15 14.72 -1.51 -12.59
C PHE A 15 13.92 -2.61 -13.30
N PRO A 16 13.87 -2.59 -14.64
CA PRO A 16 13.00 -3.46 -15.43
C PRO A 16 13.39 -4.94 -15.38
N HIS A 17 14.58 -5.27 -14.87
CA HIS A 17 15.03 -6.64 -14.68
C HIS A 17 14.40 -7.32 -13.46
N PHE A 18 13.85 -6.54 -12.51
CA PHE A 18 13.06 -7.12 -11.42
C PHE A 18 11.69 -7.57 -11.94
N ARG A 19 11.44 -8.88 -11.85
CA ARG A 19 10.15 -9.47 -12.20
C ARG A 19 9.15 -9.34 -11.05
N TYR A 20 9.62 -9.60 -9.83
CA TYR A 20 8.81 -9.55 -8.63
C TYR A 20 9.25 -8.34 -7.82
N VAL A 21 8.30 -7.45 -7.54
CA VAL A 21 8.51 -6.29 -6.67
C VAL A 21 7.29 -6.15 -5.80
N ARG A 22 7.49 -6.04 -4.49
CA ARG A 22 6.45 -5.69 -3.53
C ARG A 22 6.98 -4.62 -2.59
N VAL A 23 6.15 -3.64 -2.27
CA VAL A 23 6.48 -2.63 -1.25
C VAL A 23 5.53 -2.85 -0.08
N ARG A 24 5.98 -2.69 1.16
CA ARG A 24 5.08 -2.68 2.32
C ARG A 24 5.51 -1.62 3.31
N THR A 25 4.54 -1.06 4.02
CA THR A 25 4.81 -0.32 5.26
C THR A 25 5.32 -1.32 6.30
N SER A 26 6.51 -1.09 6.83
CA SER A 26 7.11 -1.90 7.90
C SER A 26 7.13 -1.18 9.25
N GLY A 27 6.68 0.08 9.28
CA GLY A 27 6.55 0.88 10.48
C GLY A 27 6.29 2.35 10.15
N LYS A 28 6.26 3.19 11.19
CA LYS A 28 6.08 4.63 11.03
C LYS A 28 7.21 5.21 10.16
N HIS A 29 6.85 5.82 9.02
CA HIS A 29 7.80 6.35 8.04
C HIS A 29 8.85 5.32 7.59
N GLN A 30 8.48 4.03 7.64
CA GLN A 30 9.34 2.92 7.24
C GLN A 30 8.62 2.05 6.23
N GLY A 31 9.34 1.66 5.20
CA GLY A 31 8.89 0.72 4.20
C GLY A 31 9.93 -0.37 3.96
N THR A 32 9.50 -1.50 3.43
CA THR A 32 10.40 -2.53 2.91
C THR A 32 10.05 -2.78 1.46
N ILE A 33 11.07 -2.79 0.61
CA ILE A 33 10.97 -3.21 -0.79
C ILE A 33 11.49 -4.64 -0.88
N TYR A 34 10.62 -5.53 -1.32
CA TYR A 34 10.94 -6.91 -1.61
C TYR A 34 11.10 -7.05 -3.12
N ALA A 35 12.21 -7.63 -3.58
CA ALA A 35 12.47 -7.74 -5.01
C ALA A 35 13.15 -9.06 -5.38
N TRP A 36 12.83 -9.56 -6.58
CA TRP A 36 13.53 -10.63 -7.28
C TRP A 36 13.60 -10.36 -8.77
N ASP A 37 14.71 -10.76 -9.37
CA ASP A 37 14.88 -10.86 -10.81
C ASP A 37 14.16 -12.11 -11.39
N ASN A 38 14.43 -12.41 -12.66
CA ASN A 38 13.87 -13.59 -13.34
C ASN A 38 14.38 -14.92 -12.77
N ASP A 39 15.56 -14.92 -12.14
CA ASP A 39 16.21 -16.09 -11.56
C ASP A 39 15.87 -16.28 -10.08
N LEU A 40 14.87 -15.53 -9.57
CA LEU A 40 14.42 -15.54 -8.18
C LEU A 40 15.54 -15.12 -7.21
N ARG A 41 16.37 -14.16 -7.63
CA ARG A 41 17.50 -13.66 -6.84
C ARG A 41 17.40 -12.17 -6.62
N LEU A 42 18.00 -11.74 -5.52
CA LEU A 42 18.31 -10.35 -5.26
C LEU A 42 19.83 -10.25 -5.11
N LEU A 43 20.49 -9.84 -6.18
CA LEU A 43 21.94 -9.65 -6.15
C LEU A 43 22.30 -8.50 -5.20
N GLU A 44 23.42 -8.61 -4.51
CA GLU A 44 23.93 -7.56 -3.60
C GLU A 44 24.04 -6.19 -4.29
N THR A 45 24.50 -6.17 -5.55
CA THR A 45 24.61 -4.98 -6.38
C THR A 45 23.25 -4.34 -6.65
N ASP A 46 22.24 -5.17 -6.91
CA ASP A 46 20.86 -4.74 -7.16
C ASP A 46 20.21 -4.23 -5.88
N ALA A 47 20.41 -4.92 -4.76
CA ALA A 47 19.96 -4.46 -3.46
C ALA A 47 20.56 -3.09 -3.10
N ALA A 48 21.87 -2.90 -3.34
CA ALA A 48 22.54 -1.63 -3.10
C ALA A 48 22.02 -0.51 -4.01
N ALA A 49 21.81 -0.79 -5.29
CA ALA A 49 21.26 0.17 -6.25
C ALA A 49 19.81 0.57 -5.87
N LEU A 50 18.99 -0.41 -5.49
CA LEU A 50 17.61 -0.20 -5.08
C LEU A 50 17.53 0.62 -3.78
N ARG A 51 18.40 0.33 -2.78
CA ARG A 51 18.50 1.14 -1.55
C ARG A 51 18.84 2.60 -1.86
N ARG A 52 19.82 2.83 -2.74
CA ARG A 52 20.23 4.18 -3.14
C ARG A 52 19.12 4.94 -3.86
N TYR A 53 18.41 4.25 -4.76
CA TYR A 53 17.24 4.83 -5.43
C TYR A 53 16.13 5.14 -4.43
N ALA A 54 15.84 4.23 -3.50
CA ALA A 54 14.80 4.41 -2.51
C ALA A 54 15.06 5.61 -1.60
N SER A 55 16.32 5.81 -1.18
CA SER A 55 16.71 6.94 -0.31
C SER A 55 16.76 8.29 -1.02
N GLY A 56 17.02 8.31 -2.34
CA GLY A 56 17.27 9.54 -3.09
C GLY A 56 16.13 9.96 -4.04
N GLY A 57 15.32 9.03 -4.51
CA GLY A 57 14.36 9.27 -5.60
C GLY A 57 12.96 8.72 -5.40
N LEU A 58 12.73 7.81 -4.44
CA LEU A 58 11.43 7.16 -4.26
C LEU A 58 10.53 7.89 -3.25
N SER A 59 11.07 8.28 -2.09
CA SER A 59 10.39 9.15 -1.14
C SER A 59 11.40 9.75 -0.16
N SER A 60 11.35 11.07 0.05
CA SER A 60 12.18 11.76 1.05
C SER A 60 11.70 11.54 2.49
N TYR A 61 10.50 10.98 2.69
CA TYR A 61 9.86 10.85 3.99
C TYR A 61 9.79 9.42 4.53
N ILE A 62 10.27 8.44 3.76
CA ILE A 62 10.18 7.02 4.11
C ILE A 62 11.58 6.42 4.08
N ARG A 63 11.98 5.78 5.17
CA ARG A 63 13.19 4.95 5.20
C ARG A 63 12.86 3.57 4.67
N PHE A 64 13.45 3.20 3.54
CA PHE A 64 13.24 1.89 2.93
C PHE A 64 14.33 0.88 3.31
N GLY A 65 13.90 -0.29 3.80
CA GLY A 65 14.68 -1.51 3.77
C GLY A 65 14.55 -2.21 2.41
N VAL A 66 15.51 -3.08 2.07
CA VAL A 66 15.45 -3.92 0.86
C VAL A 66 15.77 -5.36 1.24
N LYS A 67 14.88 -6.27 0.84
CA LYS A 67 14.90 -7.71 1.17
C LYS A 67 14.58 -8.57 -0.07
N PRO A 68 14.97 -9.86 -0.09
CA PRO A 68 14.57 -10.77 -1.17
C PRO A 68 13.07 -11.06 -1.13
N TYR A 69 12.47 -11.39 -2.28
CA TYR A 69 11.01 -11.59 -2.38
C TYR A 69 10.49 -12.84 -1.66
N GLU A 70 11.33 -13.83 -1.34
CA GLU A 70 10.95 -15.00 -0.52
C GLU A 70 10.46 -14.66 0.89
N ASP A 71 10.81 -13.49 1.41
CA ASP A 71 10.38 -13.06 2.76
C ASP A 71 8.91 -12.58 2.76
N VAL A 72 8.34 -12.30 1.58
CA VAL A 72 6.98 -11.75 1.44
C VAL A 72 5.91 -12.64 2.07
N PRO A 73 5.84 -13.97 1.84
CA PRO A 73 4.78 -14.79 2.44
C PRO A 73 4.86 -14.83 3.97
N LYS A 74 6.07 -14.77 4.53
CA LYS A 74 6.30 -14.79 5.98
C LYS A 74 5.98 -13.46 6.64
N GLU A 75 6.30 -12.34 5.98
CA GLU A 75 6.20 -11.01 6.57
C GLU A 75 4.92 -10.24 6.15
N CYS A 76 4.31 -10.57 5.03
CA CYS A 76 3.29 -9.73 4.39
C CYS A 76 1.98 -10.45 4.06
N GLY A 77 1.93 -11.78 4.22
CA GLY A 77 0.79 -12.61 3.85
C GLY A 77 0.48 -12.62 2.35
N PRO A 78 -0.63 -13.29 1.96
CA PRO A 78 -1.05 -13.36 0.57
C PRO A 78 -1.35 -11.97 0.00
N GLU A 79 -1.17 -11.82 -1.31
CA GLU A 79 -1.58 -10.60 -2.02
C GLU A 79 -3.11 -10.56 -2.10
N PRO A 80 -3.77 -9.46 -1.69
CA PRO A 80 -5.21 -9.35 -1.84
C PRO A 80 -5.56 -9.19 -3.32
N ALA A 81 -6.66 -9.83 -3.75
CA ALA A 81 -7.24 -9.57 -5.06
C ALA A 81 -7.89 -8.17 -5.05
N VAL A 82 -7.16 -7.18 -5.56
CA VAL A 82 -7.63 -5.79 -5.66
C VAL A 82 -8.38 -5.58 -6.98
N PRO A 83 -9.62 -5.05 -6.96
CA PRO A 83 -10.36 -4.65 -8.15
C PRO A 83 -9.55 -3.71 -9.04
N ASP A 84 -9.72 -3.82 -10.36
CA ASP A 84 -8.94 -3.04 -11.32
C ASP A 84 -9.12 -1.53 -11.16
N ASP A 85 -10.33 -1.07 -10.83
CA ASP A 85 -10.59 0.35 -10.59
C ASP A 85 -9.79 0.90 -9.39
N LEU A 86 -9.68 0.12 -8.32
CA LEU A 86 -8.83 0.48 -7.18
C LEU A 86 -7.35 0.46 -7.54
N ARG A 87 -6.93 -0.53 -8.34
CA ARG A 87 -5.55 -0.63 -8.82
C ARG A 87 -5.20 0.60 -9.66
N GLN A 88 -6.05 1.00 -10.60
CA GLN A 88 -5.84 2.18 -11.44
C GLN A 88 -5.77 3.46 -10.60
N ALA A 89 -6.66 3.61 -9.61
CA ALA A 89 -6.63 4.75 -8.71
C ALA A 89 -5.33 4.80 -7.88
N ALA A 90 -4.87 3.66 -7.37
CA ALA A 90 -3.63 3.58 -6.61
C ALA A 90 -2.40 3.95 -7.46
N LEU A 91 -2.41 3.65 -8.76
CA LEU A 91 -1.31 3.94 -9.69
C LEU A 91 -1.26 5.41 -10.14
N GLN A 92 -2.30 6.22 -9.90
CA GLN A 92 -2.30 7.63 -10.33
C GLN A 92 -1.40 8.55 -9.49
N GLY A 93 -0.82 8.07 -8.36
CA GLY A 93 0.26 8.73 -7.60
C GLY A 93 -0.13 10.01 -6.86
N GLU A 94 -1.01 10.84 -7.44
CA GLU A 94 -1.67 11.99 -6.85
C GLU A 94 -2.98 11.54 -6.22
N LEU A 95 -2.86 11.00 -5.02
CA LEU A 95 -4.00 10.56 -4.21
C LEU A 95 -4.83 11.78 -3.79
N ASN A 96 -5.90 12.07 -4.52
CA ASN A 96 -7.01 12.82 -3.93
C ASN A 96 -7.70 11.87 -2.94
N GLN A 97 -7.52 12.13 -1.64
CA GLN A 97 -8.13 11.36 -0.55
C GLN A 97 -9.63 11.16 -0.75
N GLU A 98 -10.35 12.16 -1.25
CA GLU A 98 -11.79 12.05 -1.53
C GLU A 98 -12.10 10.98 -2.59
N ARG A 99 -11.28 10.87 -3.64
CA ARG A 99 -11.43 9.85 -4.68
C ARG A 99 -11.21 8.44 -4.13
N ILE A 100 -10.25 8.26 -3.23
CA ILE A 100 -9.99 6.97 -2.59
C ILE A 100 -11.21 6.51 -1.79
N PHE A 101 -11.75 7.40 -0.97
CA PHE A 101 -12.88 7.07 -0.11
C PHE A 101 -14.16 6.86 -0.90
N ALA A 102 -14.38 7.65 -1.95
CA ALA A 102 -15.48 7.43 -2.88
C ALA A 102 -15.37 6.07 -3.59
N LEU A 103 -14.18 5.68 -4.04
CA LEU A 103 -13.97 4.37 -4.66
C LEU A 103 -14.17 3.21 -3.67
N LEU A 104 -13.65 3.32 -2.45
CA LEU A 104 -13.88 2.33 -1.40
C LEU A 104 -15.37 2.15 -1.09
N GLY A 105 -16.13 3.25 -0.99
CA GLY A 105 -17.59 3.20 -0.81
C GLY A 105 -18.32 2.60 -2.02
N SER A 106 -17.85 2.87 -3.23
CA SER A 106 -18.49 2.34 -4.45
C SER A 106 -18.43 0.82 -4.59
N LEU A 107 -17.47 0.16 -3.93
CA LEU A 107 -17.31 -1.30 -3.98
C LEU A 107 -18.37 -2.04 -3.16
N HIS A 108 -19.05 -1.35 -2.25
CA HIS A 108 -20.06 -1.93 -1.39
C HIS A 108 -21.28 -1.00 -1.32
N PRO A 109 -22.35 -1.28 -2.09
CA PRO A 109 -23.57 -0.49 -2.04
C PRO A 109 -24.11 -0.37 -0.61
N GLY A 110 -24.35 0.86 -0.16
CA GLY A 110 -24.82 1.14 1.20
C GLY A 110 -23.71 1.35 2.23
N ILE A 111 -22.44 1.29 1.85
CA ILE A 111 -21.31 1.64 2.71
C ILE A 111 -20.72 2.99 2.28
N GLY A 112 -20.73 3.95 3.21
CA GLY A 112 -19.99 5.21 3.10
C GLY A 112 -18.62 5.08 3.75
N VAL A 113 -17.58 5.62 3.12
CA VAL A 113 -16.24 5.70 3.72
C VAL A 113 -15.82 7.17 3.74
N ALA A 114 -15.26 7.63 4.87
CA ALA A 114 -14.82 9.00 5.03
C ALA A 114 -13.50 9.08 5.79
N PHE A 115 -12.66 10.04 5.40
CA PHE A 115 -11.52 10.45 6.20
C PHE A 115 -11.99 11.08 7.51
N ASP A 116 -11.39 10.69 8.63
CA ASP A 116 -11.54 11.40 9.90
C ASP A 116 -10.34 12.32 10.12
N ARG A 117 -9.17 11.72 10.33
CA ARG A 117 -7.93 12.45 10.61
C ARG A 117 -6.68 11.63 10.33
N TYR A 118 -5.56 12.31 10.23
CA TYR A 118 -4.23 11.70 10.23
C TYR A 118 -3.51 12.06 11.53
N ASP A 119 -3.02 11.05 12.24
CA ASP A 119 -2.18 11.24 13.42
C ASP A 119 -0.69 11.21 13.00
N PRO A 120 0.01 12.36 12.94
CA PRO A 120 1.42 12.41 12.57
C PRO A 120 2.35 11.81 13.65
N ALA A 121 1.89 11.69 14.90
CA ALA A 121 2.67 11.09 15.97
C ALA A 121 2.76 9.57 15.80
N THR A 122 1.71 8.92 15.30
CA THR A 122 1.68 7.47 15.08
C THR A 122 1.83 7.07 13.60
N GLY A 123 1.60 8.00 12.67
CA GLY A 123 1.52 7.69 11.24
C GLY A 123 0.20 6.99 10.86
N LEU A 124 -0.82 7.07 11.72
CA LEU A 124 -2.09 6.37 11.57
C LEU A 124 -3.13 7.26 10.87
N VAL A 125 -3.71 6.72 9.80
CA VAL A 125 -4.86 7.30 9.09
C VAL A 125 -6.13 6.73 9.72
N HIS A 126 -6.96 7.60 10.29
CA HIS A 126 -8.27 7.25 10.83
C HIS A 126 -9.33 7.42 9.73
N ILE A 127 -10.10 6.36 9.52
CA ILE A 127 -11.12 6.29 8.48
C ILE A 127 -12.41 5.80 9.13
N HIS A 128 -13.50 6.51 8.89
CA HIS A 128 -14.83 6.12 9.32
C HIS A 128 -15.54 5.36 8.20
N VAL A 129 -16.22 4.28 8.56
CA VAL A 129 -17.02 3.45 7.68
C VAL A 129 -18.45 3.47 8.22
N TYR A 130 -19.39 3.94 7.42
CA TYR A 130 -20.79 4.07 7.76
C TYR A 130 -21.60 3.05 6.96
N GLY A 131 -22.34 2.17 7.63
CA GLY A 131 -23.24 1.23 6.98
C GLY A 131 -24.68 1.73 7.03
N HIS A 132 -25.37 1.75 5.89
CA HIS A 132 -26.84 1.76 5.85
C HIS A 132 -27.43 0.33 5.90
N SER A 133 -26.55 -0.67 5.96
CA SER A 133 -26.82 -2.09 6.09
C SER A 133 -25.77 -2.73 7.01
N VAL A 134 -26.06 -3.92 7.54
CA VAL A 134 -25.13 -4.69 8.37
C VAL A 134 -23.79 -4.86 7.63
N ILE A 135 -22.68 -4.50 8.28
CA ILE A 135 -21.34 -4.66 7.72
C ILE A 135 -20.80 -6.00 8.19
N THR A 136 -20.77 -6.98 7.28
CA THR A 136 -20.31 -8.33 7.62
C THR A 136 -18.81 -8.33 7.91
N ASP A 137 -18.33 -9.30 8.68
CA ASP A 137 -16.89 -9.46 8.93
C ASP A 137 -16.10 -9.68 7.64
N GLN A 138 -16.73 -10.27 6.61
CA GLN A 138 -16.11 -10.44 5.30
C GLN A 138 -15.93 -9.10 4.58
N ASP A 139 -16.86 -8.15 4.74
CA ASP A 139 -16.75 -6.79 4.21
C ASP A 139 -15.68 -5.99 4.95
N LYS A 140 -15.62 -6.12 6.28
CA LYS A 140 -14.55 -5.51 7.11
C LYS A 140 -13.16 -5.96 6.65
N GLN A 141 -12.97 -7.26 6.47
CA GLN A 141 -11.69 -7.80 5.98
C GLN A 141 -11.33 -7.31 4.57
N LYS A 142 -12.32 -7.13 3.68
CA LYS A 142 -12.07 -6.58 2.33
C LYS A 142 -11.68 -5.11 2.41
N LEU A 143 -12.43 -4.32 3.17
CA LEU A 143 -12.18 -2.88 3.36
C LEU A 143 -10.79 -2.64 3.97
N GLU A 144 -10.40 -3.43 4.98
CA GLU A 144 -9.06 -3.39 5.56
C GLU A 144 -7.98 -3.64 4.51
N ARG A 145 -8.12 -4.73 3.73
CA ARG A 145 -7.17 -5.08 2.68
C ARG A 145 -7.07 -4.00 1.61
N TYR A 146 -8.18 -3.47 1.14
CA TYR A 146 -8.18 -2.42 0.11
C TYR A 146 -7.61 -1.11 0.65
N THR A 147 -7.88 -0.78 1.90
CA THR A 147 -7.33 0.40 2.54
C THR A 147 -5.79 0.33 2.62
N GLU A 148 -5.21 -0.84 2.92
CA GLU A 148 -3.75 -1.03 2.91
C GLU A 148 -3.09 -0.75 1.55
N GLU A 149 -3.82 -0.94 0.45
CA GLU A 149 -3.33 -0.68 -0.91
C GLU A 149 -3.33 0.80 -1.27
N LEU A 150 -4.30 1.52 -0.71
CA LEU A 150 -4.64 2.88 -1.09
C LEU A 150 -3.97 3.91 -0.17
N ILE A 151 -3.58 3.52 1.04
CA ILE A 151 -2.82 4.41 1.92
C ILE A 151 -1.38 4.59 1.43
N PRO A 152 -0.81 5.79 1.63
CA PRO A 152 0.60 6.02 1.39
C PRO A 152 1.49 5.06 2.20
N VAL A 153 2.57 4.57 1.58
CA VAL A 153 3.56 3.76 2.30
C VAL A 153 4.22 4.59 3.41
N GLY A 154 4.51 3.95 4.54
CA GLY A 154 5.00 4.61 5.75
C GLY A 154 3.88 5.11 6.66
N SER A 155 2.62 4.92 6.27
CA SER A 155 1.43 5.10 7.10
C SER A 155 0.70 3.77 7.27
N THR A 156 -0.07 3.68 8.36
CA THR A 156 -1.03 2.59 8.61
C THR A 156 -2.44 3.18 8.64
N ALA A 157 -3.46 2.33 8.53
CA ALA A 157 -4.85 2.74 8.60
C ALA A 157 -5.59 2.05 9.73
N ARG A 158 -6.57 2.76 10.30
CA ARG A 158 -7.55 2.19 11.22
C ARG A 158 -8.94 2.56 10.73
N LEU A 159 -9.74 1.53 10.45
CA LEU A 159 -11.14 1.65 10.11
C LEU A 159 -11.98 1.61 11.39
N VAL A 160 -12.90 2.55 11.55
CA VAL A 160 -13.90 2.60 12.61
C VAL A 160 -15.27 2.44 11.97
N TYR A 161 -15.99 1.40 12.37
CA TYR A 161 -17.29 1.04 11.79
C TYR A 161 -18.43 1.61 12.62
N TYR A 162 -19.38 2.23 11.93
CA TYR A 162 -20.63 2.75 12.47
C TYR A 162 -21.78 2.04 11.75
N GLU A 163 -22.63 1.38 12.54
CA GLU A 163 -23.86 0.70 12.11
C GLU A 163 -25.08 1.43 12.64
#